data_AF-A0A8T5DJF7-F1
#
_entry.id   AF-A0A8T5DJF7-F1
#
_cell.length_a   1.000
_cell.length_b   1.000
_cell.length_c   1.000
_cell.angle_alpha   90.00
_cell.angle_beta   90.00
_cell.angle_gamma   90.00
#
_symmetry.space_group_name_H-M   'P 1'
#
loop_
_entity.id
_entity.type
_entity.pdbx_description
1 polymer ?
#
loop_
_entity_poly.entity_id
_entity_poly.type
_entity_poly.pdbx_seq_one_letter_code
_entity_poly.pdbx_strand_id
1 'polypeptide(L)'
;MFWKKKKIIKEESKKELPKPIKYKEISTNNLIIQTKSSDKMSWTVKPWEGTIKIEPWIKFYMWFFGRSGDFFVMKFDTGETMIKRDEIITFTVFISTKKEIDDS
;
A
#
# COMPACT_ATOMS: atom_id res chain seq x y z
N MET A 1 -45.52 -18.44 -41.90
CA MET A 1 -45.38 -18.51 -40.44
C MET A 1 -44.03 -17.89 -40.06
N PHE A 2 -43.99 -16.59 -39.74
CA PHE A 2 -42.74 -15.84 -39.54
C PHE A 2 -42.60 -15.48 -38.05
N TRP A 3 -41.67 -16.13 -37.35
CA TRP A 3 -41.34 -15.80 -35.97
C TRP A 3 -40.23 -14.74 -35.94
N LYS A 4 -40.60 -13.47 -35.74
CA LYS A 4 -39.66 -12.38 -35.40
C LYS A 4 -39.34 -12.45 -33.90
N LYS A 5 -38.17 -12.98 -33.54
CA LYS A 5 -37.61 -12.84 -32.19
C LYS A 5 -37.18 -11.38 -31.95
N LYS A 6 -37.96 -10.62 -31.17
CA LYS A 6 -37.56 -9.32 -30.64
C LYS A 6 -36.43 -9.54 -29.61
N LYS A 7 -35.20 -9.14 -29.93
CA LYS A 7 -34.12 -9.01 -28.94
C LYS A 7 -34.42 -7.78 -28.09
N ILE A 8 -34.78 -8.01 -26.82
CA ILE A 8 -34.79 -6.96 -25.80
C ILE A 8 -33.34 -6.84 -25.34
N ILE A 9 -32.66 -5.79 -25.79
CA ILE A 9 -31.35 -5.41 -25.27
C ILE A 9 -31.64 -4.66 -23.96
N LYS A 10 -31.36 -5.30 -22.83
CA LYS A 10 -31.37 -4.63 -21.52
C LYS A 10 -30.24 -3.60 -21.52
N GLU A 11 -30.62 -2.34 -21.45
CA GLU A 11 -29.74 -1.19 -21.30
C GLU A 11 -29.19 -1.21 -19.87
N GLU A 12 -28.00 -1.79 -19.68
CA GLU A 12 -27.27 -1.71 -18.42
C GLU A 12 -26.77 -0.27 -18.25
N SER A 13 -27.47 0.47 -17.39
CA SER A 13 -27.02 1.77 -16.88
C SER A 13 -25.64 1.59 -16.26
N LYS A 14 -24.60 2.03 -16.98
CA LYS A 14 -23.23 2.13 -16.48
C LYS A 14 -23.25 3.05 -15.27
N LYS A 15 -23.26 2.48 -14.06
CA LYS A 15 -22.92 3.23 -12.85
C LYS A 15 -21.46 3.65 -13.04
N GLU A 16 -21.24 4.92 -13.34
CA GLU A 16 -19.90 5.48 -13.38
C GLU A 16 -19.26 5.22 -12.02
N LEU A 17 -18.22 4.39 -12.01
CA LEU A 17 -17.39 4.19 -10.83
C LEU A 17 -16.84 5.58 -10.44
N PRO A 18 -16.89 5.95 -9.15
CA PRO A 18 -16.34 7.23 -8.69
C PRO A 18 -14.90 7.33 -9.20
N LYS A 19 -14.59 8.47 -9.86
CA LYS A 19 -13.24 8.74 -10.37
C LYS A 19 -12.24 8.53 -9.22
N PRO A 20 -11.13 7.81 -9.44
CA PRO A 20 -10.15 7.59 -8.39
C PRO A 20 -9.64 8.95 -7.93
N ILE A 21 -9.80 9.22 -6.63
CA ILE A 21 -9.21 10.40 -5.98
C ILE A 21 -7.70 10.30 -6.23
N LYS A 22 -7.15 11.22 -7.00
CA LYS A 22 -5.70 11.30 -7.24
C LYS A 22 -5.05 11.83 -5.96
N TYR A 23 -4.61 10.95 -5.08
CA TYR A 23 -3.73 11.33 -3.98
C TYR A 23 -2.37 11.71 -4.59
N LYS A 24 -2.02 13.00 -4.52
CA LYS A 24 -0.87 13.52 -5.26
C LYS A 24 0.45 13.41 -4.53
N GLU A 25 0.47 13.37 -3.19
CA GLU A 25 1.72 13.31 -2.45
C GLU A 25 1.58 12.53 -1.13
N ILE A 26 2.23 11.37 -1.04
CA ILE A 26 2.54 10.74 0.24
C ILE A 26 3.71 11.52 0.84
N SER A 27 3.45 12.25 1.92
CA SER A 27 4.45 13.11 2.55
C SER A 27 5.45 12.32 3.39
N THR A 28 4.98 11.32 4.14
CA THR A 28 5.85 10.50 4.98
C THR A 28 5.26 9.10 5.18
N ASN A 29 6.09 8.07 5.04
CA ASN A 29 5.74 6.70 5.41
C ASN A 29 6.65 6.23 6.53
N ASN A 30 6.08 5.77 7.65
CA ASN A 30 6.84 5.20 8.76
C ASN A 30 6.31 3.80 9.09
N LEU A 31 7.16 2.78 8.98
CA LEU A 31 6.89 1.42 9.45
C LEU A 31 7.65 1.19 10.75
N ILE A 32 6.92 0.95 11.85
CA ILE A 32 7.51 0.60 13.13
C ILE A 32 7.28 -0.89 13.37
N ILE A 33 8.33 -1.64 13.63
CA ILE A 33 8.28 -3.08 13.92
C ILE A 33 8.75 -3.29 15.36
N GLN A 34 8.00 -4.06 16.12
CA GLN A 34 8.35 -4.48 17.47
C GLN A 34 8.64 -5.98 17.49
N THR A 35 9.85 -6.34 17.92
CA THR A 35 10.28 -7.74 18.02
C THR A 35 10.08 -8.30 19.44
N LYS A 36 10.16 -9.63 19.57
CA LYS A 36 10.12 -10.35 20.84
C LYS A 36 11.25 -9.98 21.81
N SER A 37 12.39 -9.55 21.27
CA SER A 37 13.52 -9.03 22.06
C SER A 37 13.24 -7.65 22.67
N SER A 38 12.05 -7.09 22.46
CA SER A 38 11.68 -5.71 22.80
C SER A 38 12.38 -4.63 21.97
N ASP A 39 13.07 -5.02 20.90
CA ASP A 39 13.67 -4.07 19.97
C ASP A 39 12.59 -3.42 19.12
N LYS A 40 12.71 -2.09 18.95
CA LYS A 40 11.86 -1.31 18.04
C LYS A 40 12.70 -0.82 16.87
N MET A 41 12.32 -1.23 15.67
CA MET A 41 12.94 -0.80 14.41
C MET A 41 11.97 0.11 13.66
N SER A 42 12.45 1.24 13.14
CA SER A 42 11.63 2.17 12.36
C SER A 42 12.17 2.35 10.95
N TRP A 43 11.35 2.06 9.93
CA TRP A 43 11.60 2.42 8.54
C TRP A 43 10.88 3.71 8.20
N THR A 44 11.59 4.84 8.28
CA THR A 44 11.05 6.10 7.80
C THR A 44 11.49 6.36 6.38
N VAL A 45 10.52 6.56 5.50
CA VAL A 45 10.74 6.95 4.12
C VAL A 45 10.47 8.44 4.03
N LYS A 46 11.55 9.21 3.83
CA LYS A 46 11.48 10.66 3.68
C LYS A 46 10.61 11.06 2.49
N PRO A 47 10.04 12.29 2.53
CA PRO A 47 9.32 12.89 1.41
C PRO A 47 10.15 12.74 0.13
N TRP A 48 9.49 12.38 -0.96
CA TRP A 48 10.13 12.29 -2.27
C TRP A 48 9.27 13.03 -3.28
N GLU A 49 9.90 13.60 -4.30
CA GLU A 49 9.22 14.19 -5.44
C GLU A 49 9.25 13.16 -6.57
N GLY A 50 8.19 12.35 -6.71
CA GLY A 50 8.13 11.34 -7.78
C GLY A 50 6.81 10.58 -7.81
N THR A 51 6.45 10.07 -8.99
CA THR A 51 5.12 9.51 -9.27
C THR A 51 4.93 8.06 -8.80
N ILE A 52 6.00 7.29 -8.60
CA ILE A 52 5.92 5.87 -8.18
C ILE A 52 7.07 5.55 -7.22
N LYS A 53 6.87 5.75 -5.92
CA LYS A 53 7.76 5.15 -4.91
C LYS A 53 7.20 3.77 -4.61
N ILE A 54 7.95 2.71 -4.85
CA ILE A 54 7.55 1.40 -4.33
C ILE A 54 7.64 1.49 -2.81
N GLU A 55 6.50 1.65 -2.16
CA GLU A 55 6.44 1.95 -0.73
C GLU A 55 7.00 0.74 0.04
N PRO A 56 8.12 0.90 0.77
CA PRO A 56 8.78 -0.22 1.45
C PRO A 56 7.89 -0.96 2.44
N TRP A 57 6.91 -0.28 3.03
CA TRP A 57 5.89 -0.90 3.87
C TRP A 57 4.95 -1.83 3.07
N ILE A 58 4.66 -1.55 1.79
CA ILE A 58 3.89 -2.44 0.93
C ILE A 58 4.66 -3.74 0.72
N LYS A 59 5.96 -3.66 0.42
CA LYS A 59 6.82 -4.84 0.30
C LYS A 59 6.83 -5.65 1.59
N PHE A 60 6.97 -4.99 2.73
CA PHE A 60 6.91 -5.64 4.04
C PHE A 60 5.55 -6.30 4.29
N TYR A 61 4.44 -5.61 3.99
CA TYR A 61 3.09 -6.11 4.17
C TYR A 61 2.83 -7.35 3.31
N MET A 62 3.20 -7.29 2.02
CA MET A 62 3.12 -8.43 1.11
C MET A 62 3.97 -9.61 1.58
N TRP A 63 5.16 -9.37 2.10
CA TRP A 63 6.01 -10.42 2.65
C TRP A 63 5.45 -11.04 3.93
N PHE A 64 4.96 -10.21 4.85
CA PHE A 64 4.48 -10.66 6.15
C PHE A 64 3.22 -11.52 6.01
N PHE A 65 2.22 -11.01 5.27
CA PHE A 65 0.95 -11.71 5.08
C PHE A 65 0.96 -12.73 3.93
N GLY A 66 1.73 -12.47 2.87
CA GLY A 66 1.87 -13.40 1.74
C GLY A 66 2.76 -14.61 2.03
N ARG A 67 3.42 -14.65 3.20
CA ARG A 67 4.25 -15.76 3.68
C ARG A 67 5.39 -16.18 2.74
N SER A 68 5.99 -15.23 2.04
CA SER A 68 7.02 -15.47 1.02
C SER A 68 8.43 -15.76 1.57
N GLY A 69 8.55 -16.40 2.74
CA GLY A 69 9.81 -16.86 3.35
C GLY A 69 10.09 -16.27 4.74
N ASP A 70 10.97 -16.88 5.54
CA ASP A 70 11.06 -16.57 6.98
C ASP A 70 11.73 -15.25 7.34
N PHE A 71 12.51 -14.69 6.42
CA PHE A 71 13.31 -13.50 6.65
C PHE A 71 12.92 -12.37 5.70
N PHE A 72 12.94 -11.14 6.22
CA PHE A 72 12.80 -9.91 5.46
C PHE A 72 14.06 -9.08 5.60
N VAL A 73 14.52 -8.48 4.49
CA VAL A 73 15.66 -7.56 4.51
C VAL A 73 15.13 -6.14 4.37
N MET A 74 15.27 -5.37 5.45
CA MET A 74 15.08 -3.93 5.44
C MET A 74 16.36 -3.26 4.96
N LYS A 75 16.22 -2.39 3.97
CA LYS A 75 17.33 -1.61 3.40
C LYS A 75 17.18 -0.15 3.78
N PHE A 76 18.18 0.36 4.49
CA PHE A 76 18.31 1.76 4.86
C PHE A 76 19.44 2.40 4.05
N ASP A 77 19.46 3.73 3.97
CA ASP A 77 20.58 4.45 3.35
C ASP A 77 21.90 4.19 4.11
N THR A 78 21.81 3.83 5.39
CA THR A 78 22.95 3.58 6.29
C THR A 78 23.37 2.11 6.37
N GLY A 79 22.67 1.20 5.71
CA GLY A 79 22.95 -0.24 5.77
C GLY A 79 21.72 -1.12 5.64
N GLU A 80 21.87 -2.40 5.95
CA GLU A 80 20.79 -3.40 5.84
C GLU A 80 20.54 -4.08 7.19
N THR A 81 19.29 -4.48 7.44
CA THR A 81 18.90 -5.23 8.64
C THR A 81 17.97 -6.36 8.23
N MET A 82 18.20 -7.54 8.80
CA MET A 82 17.38 -8.72 8.57
C MET A 82 16.43 -8.94 9.75
N ILE A 83 15.17 -9.24 9.45
CA ILE A 83 14.13 -9.51 10.43
C ILE A 83 13.55 -10.89 10.17
N LYS A 84 13.47 -11.70 11.22
CA LYS A 84 12.77 -12.99 11.16
C LYS A 84 11.28 -12.78 11.45
N ARG A 85 10.39 -13.40 10.66
CA ARG A 85 8.94 -13.23 10.79
C ARG A 85 8.44 -13.59 12.18
N ASP A 86 8.88 -14.71 12.71
CA ASP A 86 8.42 -15.24 14.00
C ASP A 86 8.85 -14.39 15.19
N GLU A 87 9.76 -13.44 14.98
CA GLU A 87 10.20 -12.51 16.02
C GLU A 87 9.31 -11.27 16.08
N ILE A 88 8.47 -11.01 15.08
CA ILE A 88 7.60 -9.84 15.04
C ILE A 88 6.38 -10.09 15.93
N ILE A 89 6.18 -9.22 16.92
CA ILE A 89 4.96 -9.21 17.75
C ILE A 89 3.91 -8.31 17.10
N THR A 90 4.31 -7.08 16.79
CA THR A 90 3.44 -6.08 16.17
C THR A 90 4.22 -5.25 15.17
N PHE A 91 3.51 -4.67 14.22
CA PHE A 91 4.03 -3.59 13.39
C PHE A 91 2.93 -2.56 13.14
N THR A 92 3.33 -1.32 12.95
CA THR A 92 2.41 -0.20 12.68
C THR A 92 2.92 0.59 11.49
N VAL A 93 2.01 0.91 10.57
CA VAL A 93 2.30 1.76 9.41
C VAL A 93 1.61 3.10 9.59
N PHE A 94 2.37 4.18 9.53
CA PHE A 94 1.87 5.55 9.49
C PHE A 94 2.09 6.10 8.09
N ILE A 95 0.98 6.45 7.43
CA ILE A 95 0.98 7.07 6.11
C ILE A 95 0.46 8.50 6.30
N SER A 96 1.34 9.47 6.09
CA SER A 96 0.97 10.87 6.03
C SER A 96 0.77 11.24 4.56
N THR A 97 -0.42 11.74 4.23
CA THR A 97 -0.72 12.28 2.89
C THR A 97 -0.93 13.78 3.00
N LYS A 98 -0.34 14.56 2.10
CA LYS A 98 -0.76 15.96 1.93
C LYS A 98 -2.08 15.95 1.15
N LYS A 99 -3.10 16.57 1.71
CA LYS A 99 -4.36 16.84 1.01
C LYS A 99 -4.14 18.10 0.16
N GLU A 100 -4.17 17.99 -1.17
CA GLU A 100 -4.44 19.16 -2.00
C GLU A 100 -5.91 19.55 -1.72
N ILE A 101 -6.11 20.73 -1.14
CA ILE A 101 -7.41 21.40 -1.11
C ILE A 101 -7.48 22.10 -2.46
N ASP A 102 -8.28 21.56 -3.39
CA ASP A 102 -8.69 22.30 -4.59
C ASP A 102 -9.63 23.41 -4.11
N ASP A 103 -9.10 24.63 -3.97
CA ASP A 103 -9.93 25.85 -3.92
C ASP A 103 -10.44 26.10 -5.35
N SER A 104 -11.64 25.57 -5.64
CA SER A 104 -12.44 25.93 -6.82
C SER A 104 -13.34 27.13 -6.53
#